data_AF-A0A7W9BF97-F1
#
_entry.id   AF-A0A7W9BF97-F1
#
_cell.length_a   1.000
_cell.length_b   1.000
_cell.length_c   1.000
_cell.angle_alpha   90.00
_cell.angle_beta   90.00
_cell.angle_gamma   90.00
#
_symmetry.space_group_name_H-M   'P 1'
#
loop_
_entity.id
_entity.type
_entity.pdbx_description
1 polymer ?
#
loop_
_entity_poly.entity_id
_entity_poly.type
_entity_poly.pdbx_seq_one_letter_code
_entity_poly.pdbx_strand_id
1 'polypeptide(L)'
;MGVVRVLVRTFLWIALPIATIPSAALSAESSPSPHYYGEIAGWQVFKESEYDACSAASGYEKGKLIFQWRPRENAGGLAVYFPDFKAIKDDQDYRIKVAFLKRGRVDDGWPELTAKGTSSTDGSKGLIMKFGGDVFLADMRDSQGVSFEYKGNYIGGFKLDGSGQAVAMLQRCAAEILKAHPADPFESDK
;
A
#
# COMPACT_ATOMS: atom_id res chain seq x y z
N MET A 1 -4.40 -12.61 -88.09
CA MET A 1 -3.40 -11.58 -87.75
C MET A 1 -3.53 -11.27 -86.27
N GLY A 2 -2.42 -11.31 -85.52
CA GLY A 2 -2.39 -10.93 -84.10
C GLY A 2 -1.63 -11.92 -83.22
N VAL A 3 -0.30 -11.90 -83.31
CA VAL A 3 0.60 -12.54 -82.35
C VAL A 3 0.76 -11.58 -81.16
N VAL A 4 0.52 -12.03 -79.93
CA VAL A 4 1.05 -11.36 -78.73
C VAL A 4 1.54 -12.40 -77.73
N ARG A 5 2.86 -12.46 -77.56
CA ARG A 5 3.59 -13.14 -76.49
C ARG A 5 3.40 -12.36 -75.19
N VAL A 6 3.20 -13.04 -74.06
CA VAL A 6 3.38 -12.43 -72.73
C VAL A 6 4.26 -13.33 -71.86
N LEU A 7 5.21 -12.64 -71.21
CA LEU A 7 6.40 -13.11 -70.53
C LEU A 7 6.14 -14.00 -69.31
N VAL A 8 7.02 -14.99 -69.17
CA VAL A 8 7.36 -15.73 -67.96
C VAL A 8 7.95 -14.77 -66.92
N ARG A 9 7.38 -14.73 -65.70
CA ARG A 9 8.00 -14.09 -64.53
C ARG A 9 8.45 -15.16 -63.53
N THR A 10 9.76 -15.32 -63.45
CA THR A 10 10.49 -16.15 -62.49
C THR A 10 10.34 -15.56 -61.08
N PHE A 11 9.81 -16.34 -60.14
CA PHE A 11 9.73 -15.97 -58.72
C PHE A 11 11.05 -16.34 -58.02
N LEU A 12 11.77 -15.32 -57.54
CA LEU A 12 12.99 -15.46 -56.74
C LEU A 12 12.60 -15.67 -55.27
N TRP A 13 12.89 -16.85 -54.72
CA TRP A 13 12.68 -17.17 -53.31
C TRP A 13 13.86 -16.61 -52.48
N ILE A 14 13.57 -15.70 -51.55
CA ILE A 14 14.53 -15.22 -50.55
C ILE A 14 14.27 -15.98 -49.24
N ALA A 15 15.20 -16.85 -48.85
CA ALA A 15 15.19 -17.52 -47.56
C ALA A 15 15.68 -16.55 -46.48
N LEU A 16 14.83 -16.25 -45.48
CA LEU A 16 15.23 -15.52 -44.28
C LEU A 16 15.81 -16.49 -43.23
N PRO A 17 16.97 -16.18 -42.61
CA PRO A 17 17.48 -16.96 -41.49
C PRO A 17 16.68 -16.66 -40.21
N ILE A 18 16.21 -17.73 -39.55
CA ILE A 18 15.56 -17.67 -38.23
C ILE A 18 16.65 -17.45 -37.18
N ALA A 19 16.70 -16.26 -36.59
CA ALA A 19 17.56 -15.97 -35.45
C ALA A 19 16.91 -16.49 -34.16
N THR A 20 17.49 -17.53 -33.57
CA THR A 20 17.14 -18.01 -32.22
C THR A 20 17.67 -17.04 -31.18
N ILE A 21 16.78 -16.28 -30.54
CA ILE A 21 17.12 -15.40 -29.42
C ILE A 21 17.30 -16.29 -28.17
N PRO A 22 18.44 -16.21 -27.46
CA PRO A 22 18.62 -16.92 -26.20
C PRO A 22 17.63 -16.38 -25.16
N SER A 23 16.82 -17.26 -24.58
CA SER A 23 15.98 -16.95 -23.43
C SER A 23 16.88 -16.66 -22.23
N ALA A 24 17.15 -15.39 -21.96
CA ALA A 24 17.62 -14.99 -20.65
C ALA A 24 16.47 -15.30 -19.67
N ALA A 25 16.66 -16.32 -18.83
CA ALA A 25 15.80 -16.56 -17.69
C ALA A 25 15.92 -15.32 -16.78
N LEU A 26 14.95 -14.41 -16.85
CA LEU A 26 14.76 -13.42 -15.81
C LEU A 26 14.50 -14.21 -14.53
N SER A 27 15.46 -14.17 -13.60
CA SER A 27 15.21 -14.58 -12.23
C SER A 27 14.09 -13.69 -11.73
N ALA A 28 12.94 -14.27 -11.39
CA ALA A 28 11.90 -13.57 -10.67
C ALA A 28 12.51 -13.14 -9.33
N GLU A 29 12.84 -11.85 -9.20
CA GLU A 29 13.15 -11.28 -7.90
C GLU A 29 11.92 -11.51 -7.02
N SER A 30 12.02 -12.41 -6.05
CA SER A 30 10.99 -12.59 -5.05
C SER A 30 10.86 -11.25 -4.33
N SER A 31 9.78 -10.52 -4.59
CA SER A 31 9.52 -9.27 -3.89
C SER A 31 9.52 -9.53 -2.38
N PRO A 32 10.20 -8.69 -1.58
CA PRO A 32 10.25 -8.90 -0.15
C PRO A 32 8.83 -8.94 0.42
N SER A 33 8.50 -10.04 1.10
CA SER A 33 7.18 -10.27 1.67
C SER A 33 7.19 -9.86 3.13
N PRO A 34 6.16 -9.13 3.63
CA PRO A 34 6.03 -8.83 5.04
C PRO A 34 6.09 -10.12 5.89
N HIS A 35 6.94 -10.13 6.92
CA HIS A 35 7.08 -11.26 7.84
C HIS A 35 6.09 -11.12 9.00
N TYR A 36 5.28 -12.15 9.26
CA TYR A 36 4.38 -12.14 10.41
C TYR A 36 5.17 -12.00 11.72
N TYR A 37 4.84 -10.98 12.51
CA TYR A 37 5.49 -10.66 13.77
C TYR A 37 4.68 -11.15 14.98
N GLY A 38 3.35 -11.06 14.89
CA GLY A 38 2.45 -11.53 15.95
C GLY A 38 1.02 -11.04 15.77
N GLU A 39 0.16 -11.42 16.71
CA GLU A 39 -1.24 -10.98 16.76
C GLU A 39 -1.59 -10.51 18.17
N ILE A 40 -2.36 -9.42 18.28
CA ILE A 40 -2.85 -8.91 19.56
C ILE A 40 -4.19 -8.20 19.38
N ALA A 41 -5.18 -8.59 20.19
CA ALA A 41 -6.51 -7.97 20.21
C ALA A 41 -7.18 -7.85 18.82
N GLY A 42 -7.03 -8.87 17.97
CA GLY A 42 -7.59 -8.88 16.60
C GLY A 42 -6.73 -8.18 15.54
N TRP A 43 -5.58 -7.63 15.92
CA TRP A 43 -4.63 -7.00 15.01
C TRP A 43 -3.46 -7.92 14.72
N GLN A 44 -3.17 -8.13 13.44
CA GLN A 44 -1.98 -8.83 12.97
C GLN A 44 -0.87 -7.83 12.69
N VAL A 45 0.31 -8.04 13.25
CA VAL A 45 1.48 -7.19 13.07
C VAL A 45 2.49 -7.89 12.17
N PHE A 46 3.05 -7.15 11.21
CA PHE A 46 4.05 -7.62 10.26
C PHE A 46 5.30 -6.75 10.36
N LYS A 47 6.45 -7.41 10.23
CA LYS A 47 7.77 -6.81 10.14
C LYS A 47 8.20 -6.76 8.68
N GLU A 48 8.59 -5.59 8.21
CA GLU A 48 9.00 -5.31 6.84
C GLU A 48 10.43 -4.75 6.89
N SER A 49 11.39 -5.64 7.20
CA SER A 49 12.77 -5.25 7.51
C SER A 49 13.46 -4.54 6.33
N GLU A 50 13.09 -4.91 5.11
CA GLU A 50 13.61 -4.33 3.86
C GLU A 50 13.16 -2.89 3.62
N TYR A 51 12.06 -2.48 4.26
CA TYR A 51 11.51 -1.13 4.17
C TYR A 51 11.69 -0.35 5.47
N ASP A 52 12.44 -0.89 6.43
CA ASP A 52 12.53 -0.42 7.81
C ASP A 52 11.16 -0.04 8.38
N ALA A 53 10.16 -0.91 8.17
CA ALA A 53 8.78 -0.64 8.49
C ALA A 53 8.15 -1.77 9.31
N CYS A 54 7.11 -1.43 10.06
CA CYS A 54 6.19 -2.40 10.65
C CYS A 54 4.77 -1.99 10.32
N SER A 55 3.91 -2.95 10.02
CA SER A 55 2.49 -2.71 9.76
C SER A 55 1.61 -3.51 10.70
N ALA A 56 0.42 -2.98 10.99
CA ALA A 56 -0.62 -3.62 11.75
C ALA A 56 -1.90 -3.61 10.93
N ALA A 57 -2.54 -4.77 10.78
CA ALA A 57 -3.74 -4.95 10.00
C ALA A 57 -4.86 -5.56 10.84
N SER A 58 -6.08 -5.08 10.66
CA SER A 58 -7.29 -5.69 11.21
C SER A 58 -8.37 -5.79 10.14
N GLY A 59 -9.06 -6.92 10.13
CA GLY A 59 -10.24 -7.17 9.30
C GLY A 59 -11.51 -6.78 10.06
N TYR A 60 -12.47 -6.22 9.34
CA TYR A 60 -13.79 -5.84 9.82
C TYR A 60 -14.84 -6.38 8.84
N GLU A 61 -16.07 -6.55 9.30
CA GLU A 61 -17.19 -6.95 8.44
C GLU A 61 -17.34 -6.02 7.22
N LYS A 62 -17.09 -4.72 7.42
CA LYS A 62 -17.20 -3.68 6.40
C LYS A 62 -15.88 -3.27 5.78
N GLY A 63 -14.80 -4.04 5.93
CA GLY A 63 -13.54 -3.69 5.28
C GLY A 63 -12.28 -4.11 6.01
N LYS A 64 -11.16 -3.52 5.62
CA LYS A 64 -9.85 -3.76 6.23
C LYS A 64 -9.17 -2.44 6.52
N LEU A 65 -8.54 -2.36 7.68
CA LEU A 65 -7.71 -1.24 8.09
C LEU A 65 -6.28 -1.73 8.29
N ILE A 66 -5.32 -1.07 7.65
CA ILE A 66 -3.90 -1.35 7.78
C ILE A 66 -3.21 -0.04 8.11
N PHE A 67 -2.40 0.00 9.15
CA PHE A 67 -1.51 1.13 9.38
C PHE A 67 -0.06 0.67 9.44
N GLN A 68 0.83 1.45 8.85
CA GLN A 68 2.26 1.21 8.78
C GLN A 68 3.01 2.31 9.52
N TRP A 69 4.14 1.97 10.11
CA TRP A 69 5.09 2.89 10.72
C TRP A 69 6.50 2.64 10.22
N ARG A 70 7.15 3.72 9.80
CA ARG A 70 8.55 3.78 9.36
C ARG A 70 9.32 4.65 10.36
N PRO A 71 9.93 4.05 11.40
CA PRO A 71 10.55 4.79 12.49
C PRO A 71 11.66 5.76 12.06
N ARG A 72 12.47 5.43 11.04
CA ARG A 72 13.55 6.33 10.58
C ARG A 72 13.03 7.58 9.89
N GLU A 73 12.02 7.41 9.04
CA GLU A 73 11.40 8.51 8.32
C GLU A 73 10.44 9.32 9.22
N ASN A 74 10.21 8.89 10.47
CA ASN A 74 9.16 9.41 11.34
C ASN A 74 7.82 9.53 10.58
N ALA A 75 7.50 8.49 9.80
CA ALA A 75 6.38 8.52 8.85
C ALA A 75 5.48 7.30 9.01
N GLY A 76 4.18 7.52 8.81
CA GLY A 76 3.15 6.49 8.84
C GLY A 76 2.41 6.36 7.51
N GLY A 77 1.73 5.24 7.37
CA GLY A 77 0.79 5.00 6.28
C GLY A 77 -0.53 4.45 6.84
N LEU A 78 -1.64 4.75 6.19
CA LEU A 78 -2.92 4.13 6.44
C LEU A 78 -3.49 3.64 5.12
N ALA A 79 -3.81 2.36 5.04
CA ALA A 79 -4.58 1.80 3.95
C ALA A 79 -5.96 1.38 4.47
N VAL A 80 -6.99 1.80 3.75
CA VAL A 80 -8.38 1.43 4.04
C VAL A 80 -8.99 0.76 2.82
N TYR A 81 -9.66 -0.36 3.04
CA TYR A 81 -10.39 -1.08 2.01
C TYR A 81 -11.83 -1.22 2.47
N PHE A 82 -12.77 -0.79 1.65
CA PHE A 82 -14.20 -0.93 1.92
C PHE A 82 -14.84 -1.69 0.76
N PRO A 83 -15.72 -2.69 1.01
CA PRO A 83 -16.40 -3.45 -0.04
C PRO A 83 -17.22 -2.58 -1.00
N ASP A 84 -17.70 -1.43 -0.53
CA ASP A 84 -18.52 -0.49 -1.31
C ASP A 84 -17.68 0.39 -2.26
N PHE A 85 -16.35 0.35 -2.17
CA PHE A 85 -15.48 1.09 -3.07
C PHE A 85 -15.43 0.41 -4.45
N LYS A 86 -16.31 0.84 -5.35
CA LYS A 86 -16.37 0.31 -6.73
C LYS A 86 -15.72 1.23 -7.77
N ALA A 87 -15.65 2.53 -7.48
CA ALA A 87 -15.23 3.56 -8.42
C ALA A 87 -13.81 4.10 -8.17
N ILE A 88 -13.10 3.54 -7.18
CA ILE A 88 -11.71 3.92 -6.91
C ILE A 88 -10.82 3.38 -8.03
N LYS A 89 -9.99 4.26 -8.58
CA LYS A 89 -9.00 3.95 -9.62
C LYS A 89 -7.61 3.97 -9.01
N ASP A 90 -6.78 3.01 -9.43
CA ASP A 90 -5.40 2.92 -8.96
C ASP A 90 -4.64 4.19 -9.35
N ASP A 91 -3.77 4.64 -8.44
CA ASP A 91 -2.91 5.83 -8.54
C ASP A 91 -3.62 7.19 -8.70
N GLN A 92 -4.95 7.20 -8.78
CA GLN A 92 -5.74 8.43 -8.78
C GLN A 92 -5.70 9.09 -7.38
N ASP A 93 -5.58 10.41 -7.37
CA ASP A 93 -5.61 11.21 -6.14
C ASP A 93 -7.05 11.50 -5.67
N TYR A 94 -7.26 11.33 -4.37
CA TYR A 94 -8.50 11.64 -3.66
C TYR A 94 -8.18 12.49 -2.43
N ARG A 95 -8.92 13.58 -2.24
CA ARG A 95 -8.81 14.43 -1.04
C ARG A 95 -9.75 13.89 0.04
N ILE A 96 -9.18 13.31 1.09
CA ILE A 96 -9.92 12.60 2.13
C ILE A 96 -9.80 13.38 3.44
N LYS A 97 -10.93 13.68 4.06
CA LYS A 97 -10.95 14.16 5.45
C LYS A 97 -10.96 12.96 6.37
N VAL A 98 -10.05 12.96 7.34
CA VAL A 98 -9.95 11.93 8.38
C VAL A 98 -10.37 12.57 9.69
N ALA A 99 -11.18 11.86 10.48
CA ALA A 99 -11.54 12.31 11.81
C ALA A 99 -11.46 11.13 12.79
N PHE A 100 -10.98 11.41 13.99
CA PHE A 100 -10.82 10.42 15.06
C PHE A 100 -11.86 10.64 16.14
N LEU A 101 -12.44 9.57 16.68
CA LEU A 101 -13.35 9.64 17.81
C LEU A 101 -12.58 9.50 19.12
N LYS A 102 -12.33 10.61 19.81
CA LYS A 102 -11.59 10.65 21.09
C LYS A 102 -12.54 10.96 22.24
N ARG A 103 -12.66 10.04 23.20
CA ARG A 103 -13.49 10.21 24.42
C ARG A 103 -14.93 10.66 24.10
N GLY A 104 -15.54 10.07 23.07
CA GLY A 104 -16.89 10.40 22.62
C GLY A 104 -17.03 11.72 21.84
N ARG A 105 -15.94 12.42 21.52
CA ARG A 105 -15.93 13.62 20.68
C ARG A 105 -15.17 13.37 19.39
N VAL A 106 -15.72 13.88 18.28
CA VAL A 106 -15.03 13.87 17.00
C VAL A 106 -13.91 14.91 17.07
N ASP A 107 -12.68 14.45 16.87
CA ASP A 107 -11.51 15.27 16.61
C ASP A 107 -11.30 15.31 15.09
N ASP A 108 -11.65 16.45 14.50
CA ASP A 108 -11.53 16.72 13.07
C ASP A 108 -10.36 17.65 12.75
N GLY A 109 -9.36 17.71 13.63
CA GLY A 109 -8.17 18.55 13.49
C GLY A 109 -7.19 18.13 12.38
N TRP A 110 -7.40 16.98 11.74
CA TRP A 110 -6.57 16.56 10.61
C TRP A 110 -6.91 17.38 9.35
N PRO A 111 -5.90 17.91 8.64
CA PRO A 111 -6.14 18.49 7.32
C PRO A 111 -6.63 17.40 6.36
N GLU A 112 -7.29 17.80 5.27
CA GLU A 112 -7.55 16.87 4.18
C GLU A 112 -6.22 16.30 3.66
N LEU A 113 -6.18 14.97 3.57
CA LEU A 113 -5.02 14.21 3.11
C LEU A 113 -5.22 13.84 1.65
N THR A 114 -4.12 13.85 0.89
CA THR A 114 -4.11 13.24 -0.44
C THR A 114 -3.94 11.73 -0.27
N ALA A 115 -4.97 10.99 -0.63
CA ALA A 115 -4.96 9.53 -0.71
C ALA A 115 -4.78 9.08 -2.16
N LYS A 116 -4.02 8.01 -2.36
CA LYS A 116 -3.93 7.31 -3.64
C LYS A 116 -4.91 6.15 -3.66
N GLY A 117 -5.68 6.00 -4.73
CA GLY A 117 -6.47 4.81 -4.97
C GLY A 117 -5.57 3.58 -5.17
N THR A 118 -6.02 2.43 -4.67
CA THR A 118 -5.28 1.17 -4.77
C THR A 118 -6.23 -0.02 -4.90
N SER A 119 -5.67 -1.14 -5.32
CA SER A 119 -6.33 -2.44 -5.40
C SER A 119 -5.51 -3.47 -4.64
N SER A 120 -6.16 -4.24 -3.78
CA SER A 120 -5.55 -5.42 -3.19
C SER A 120 -5.55 -6.60 -4.17
N THR A 121 -4.78 -7.63 -3.86
CA THR A 121 -4.66 -8.86 -4.68
C THR A 121 -5.97 -9.63 -4.78
N ASP A 122 -6.85 -9.49 -3.79
CA ASP A 122 -8.21 -10.06 -3.80
C ASP A 122 -9.22 -9.22 -4.62
N GLY A 123 -8.75 -8.14 -5.27
CA GLY A 123 -9.58 -7.24 -6.06
C GLY A 123 -10.31 -6.15 -5.27
N SER A 124 -10.19 -6.15 -3.93
CA SER A 124 -10.77 -5.09 -3.10
C SER A 124 -10.13 -3.74 -3.41
N LYS A 125 -10.94 -2.69 -3.47
CA LYS A 125 -10.47 -1.33 -3.70
C LYS A 125 -10.27 -0.60 -2.40
N GLY A 126 -9.24 0.25 -2.37
CA GLY A 126 -8.86 0.98 -1.17
C GLY A 126 -8.24 2.32 -1.46
N LEU A 127 -7.92 3.01 -0.37
CA LEU A 127 -7.22 4.29 -0.36
C LEU A 127 -5.98 4.14 0.53
N ILE A 128 -4.84 4.61 0.05
CA ILE A 128 -3.60 4.70 0.82
C ILE A 128 -3.29 6.16 1.09
N MET A 129 -3.14 6.50 2.37
CA MET A 129 -2.81 7.83 2.87
C MET A 129 -1.48 7.78 3.58
N LYS A 130 -0.67 8.83 3.42
CA LYS A 130 0.59 9.01 4.16
C LYS A 130 0.37 9.99 5.30
N PHE A 131 0.96 9.69 6.45
CA PHE A 131 0.93 10.51 7.65
C PHE A 131 2.37 10.86 8.04
N GLY A 132 2.59 12.12 8.40
CA GLY A 132 3.86 12.54 8.99
C GLY A 132 3.78 12.52 10.50
N GLY A 133 4.84 12.06 11.15
CA GLY A 133 5.01 12.13 12.60
C GLY A 133 4.32 11.02 13.38
N ASP A 134 4.71 10.96 14.65
CA ASP A 134 4.19 10.08 15.70
C ASP A 134 2.76 10.43 16.13
N VAL A 135 2.28 11.64 15.81
CA VAL A 135 0.92 12.11 16.10
C VAL A 135 -0.14 11.14 15.57
N PHE A 136 0.04 10.61 14.36
CA PHE A 136 -0.87 9.62 13.80
C PHE A 136 -0.93 8.34 14.65
N LEU A 137 0.20 7.85 15.16
CA LEU A 137 0.21 6.68 16.04
C LEU A 137 -0.45 6.97 17.38
N ALA A 138 -0.29 8.18 17.93
CA ALA A 138 -1.00 8.60 19.12
C ALA A 138 -2.52 8.58 18.91
N ASP A 139 -2.98 9.07 17.76
CA ASP A 139 -4.40 9.07 17.42
C ASP A 139 -4.94 7.66 17.21
N MET A 140 -4.20 6.79 16.54
CA MET A 140 -4.55 5.38 16.42
C MET A 140 -4.61 4.70 17.79
N ARG A 141 -3.71 5.04 18.72
CA ARG A 141 -3.65 4.45 20.07
C ARG A 141 -4.80 4.90 20.97
N ASP A 142 -5.11 6.20 20.95
CA ASP A 142 -5.95 6.84 21.97
C ASP A 142 -7.42 7.02 21.55
N SER A 143 -7.73 6.75 20.28
CA SER A 143 -9.08 6.94 19.72
C SER A 143 -9.93 5.67 19.77
N GLN A 144 -11.24 5.85 19.89
CA GLN A 144 -12.24 4.78 19.87
C GLN A 144 -12.65 4.38 18.45
N GLY A 145 -12.39 5.26 17.47
CA GLY A 145 -12.75 5.05 16.08
C GLY A 145 -12.09 6.06 15.15
N VAL A 146 -12.15 5.76 13.86
CA VAL A 146 -11.72 6.65 12.77
C VAL A 146 -12.77 6.66 11.68
N SER A 147 -13.03 7.82 11.09
CA SER A 147 -13.96 8.00 9.97
C SER A 147 -13.30 8.74 8.81
N PHE A 148 -13.81 8.47 7.61
CA PHE A 148 -13.32 9.03 6.36
C PHE A 148 -14.46 9.72 5.63
N GLU A 149 -14.18 10.90 5.09
CA GLU A 149 -15.10 11.64 4.24
C GLU A 149 -14.43 12.02 2.91
N TYR A 150 -15.24 12.03 1.85
CA TYR A 150 -14.86 12.51 0.53
C TYR A 150 -15.91 13.48 0.00
N LYS A 151 -15.49 14.71 -0.36
CA LYS A 151 -16.39 15.78 -0.83
C LYS A 151 -17.56 16.02 0.13
N GLY A 152 -17.29 16.01 1.45
CA GLY A 152 -18.28 16.22 2.50
C GLY A 152 -19.25 15.06 2.74
N ASN A 153 -19.05 13.91 2.09
CA ASN A 153 -19.86 12.71 2.31
C ASN A 153 -19.05 11.69 3.10
N TYR A 154 -19.67 11.11 4.14
CA TYR A 154 -19.11 9.96 4.86
C TYR A 154 -18.97 8.77 3.92
N ILE A 155 -17.75 8.21 3.82
CA ILE A 155 -17.45 7.07 2.96
C ILE A 155 -17.11 5.80 3.74
N GLY A 156 -16.95 5.88 5.06
CA GLY A 156 -16.66 4.73 5.90
C GLY A 156 -15.92 5.08 7.18
N GLY A 157 -15.74 4.07 8.04
CA GLY A 157 -15.06 4.22 9.31
C GLY A 157 -14.93 2.89 10.03
N PHE A 158 -14.03 2.86 11.00
CA PHE A 158 -13.71 1.68 11.80
C PHE A 158 -13.73 2.02 13.28
N LYS A 159 -14.20 1.08 14.10
CA LYS A 159 -13.87 1.08 15.53
C LYS A 159 -12.40 0.72 15.68
N LEU A 160 -11.73 1.31 16.64
CA LEU A 160 -10.31 1.08 16.90
C LEU A 160 -10.11 0.22 18.17
N ASP A 161 -11.00 -0.75 18.38
CA ASP A 161 -10.87 -1.67 19.51
C ASP A 161 -9.52 -2.42 19.42
N GLY A 162 -8.75 -2.42 20.51
CA GLY A 162 -7.43 -3.07 20.57
C GLY A 162 -6.29 -2.33 19.86
N SER A 163 -6.55 -1.19 19.20
CA SER A 163 -5.54 -0.47 18.42
C SER A 163 -4.37 0.02 19.28
N GLY A 164 -4.60 0.43 20.53
CA GLY A 164 -3.54 0.87 21.43
C GLY A 164 -2.51 -0.24 21.73
N GLN A 165 -2.99 -1.47 21.91
CA GLN A 165 -2.12 -2.64 22.07
C GLN A 165 -1.37 -2.96 20.78
N ALA A 166 -2.03 -2.80 19.62
CA ALA A 166 -1.41 -2.98 18.31
C ALA A 166 -0.31 -1.95 18.05
N VAL A 167 -0.55 -0.65 18.35
CA VAL A 167 0.47 0.41 18.26
C VAL A 167 1.67 0.08 19.15
N ALA A 168 1.44 -0.37 20.40
CA ALA A 168 2.54 -0.77 21.28
C ALA A 168 3.34 -1.97 20.74
N MET A 169 2.69 -2.96 20.12
CA MET A 169 3.39 -4.08 19.47
C MET A 169 4.16 -3.64 18.23
N LEU A 170 3.57 -2.75 17.42
CA LEU A 170 4.20 -2.18 16.24
C LEU A 170 5.41 -1.30 16.59
N GLN A 171 5.38 -0.57 17.70
CA GLN A 171 6.54 0.16 18.22
C GLN A 171 7.66 -0.77 18.70
N ARG A 172 7.33 -1.93 19.31
CA ARG A 172 8.34 -2.95 19.65
C ARG A 172 8.98 -3.55 18.40
N CYS A 173 8.18 -3.88 17.39
CA CYS A 173 8.66 -4.32 16.08
C CYS A 173 9.62 -3.30 15.46
N ALA A 174 9.25 -2.01 15.49
CA ALA A 174 10.07 -0.92 14.97
C ALA A 174 11.41 -0.77 15.71
N ALA A 175 11.39 -0.89 17.05
CA ALA A 175 12.61 -0.84 17.86
C ALA A 175 13.57 -2.01 17.55
N GLU A 176 13.03 -3.21 17.26
CA GLU A 176 13.85 -4.34 16.83
C GLU A 176 14.49 -4.12 15.46
N ILE A 177 13.77 -3.51 14.50
CA ILE A 177 14.32 -3.13 13.20
C ILE A 177 15.50 -2.17 13.40
N LEU A 178 15.29 -1.08 14.15
CA LEU A 178 16.35 -0.10 14.39
C LEU A 178 17.58 -0.70 15.09
N LYS A 179 17.38 -1.71 15.95
CA LYS A 179 18.48 -2.43 16.60
C LYS A 179 19.22 -3.37 15.63
N ALA A 180 18.50 -4.04 14.74
CA ALA A 180 19.08 -4.97 13.77
C ALA A 180 19.80 -4.24 12.63
N HIS A 181 19.29 -3.08 12.23
CA HIS A 181 19.82 -2.21 11.20
C HIS A 181 20.21 -0.87 11.86
N PRO A 182 21.36 -0.76 12.54
CA PRO A 182 21.79 0.55 13.06
C PRO A 182 21.91 1.55 11.91
N ALA A 183 21.60 2.83 12.16
CA ALA A 183 21.75 3.87 11.15
C ALA A 183 23.20 3.91 10.66
N ASP A 184 23.40 3.97 9.34
CA ASP A 184 24.73 4.21 8.78
C ASP A 184 25.14 5.63 9.16
N PRO A 185 26.32 5.85 9.78
CA PRO A 185 26.79 7.20 10.13
C PRO A 185 26.98 8.12 8.92
N PHE A 186 26.93 7.61 7.69
CA PHE A 186 26.98 8.35 6.44
C PHE A 186 25.62 8.50 5.74
N GLU A 187 24.55 7.85 6.23
CA GLU A 187 23.19 8.16 5.80
C GLU A 187 22.81 9.52 6.42
N SER A 188 22.70 10.56 5.59
CA SER A 188 22.23 11.85 6.07
C SER A 188 20.78 11.73 6.54
N ASP A 189 20.46 12.29 7.71
CA ASP A 189 19.08 12.50 8.16
C ASP A 189 18.30 13.22 7.04
N LYS A 190 17.41 12.50 6.35
CA LYS A 190 16.58 13.05 5.26
C LYS A 190 15.27 13.56 5.79
#